data_AF-A0A2G6D460-F1
#
_entry.id   AF-A0A2G6D460-F1
#
_cell.length_a   1.000
_cell.length_b   1.000
_cell.length_c   1.000
_cell.angle_alpha   90.00
_cell.angle_beta   90.00
_cell.angle_gamma   90.00
#
_symmetry.space_group_name_H-M   'P 1'
#
loop_
_entity.id
_entity.type
_entity.pdbx_description
1 polymer ?
#
loop_
_entity_poly.entity_id
_entity_poly.type
_entity_poly.pdbx_seq_one_letter_code
_entity_poly.pdbx_strand_id
1 'polypeptide(L)'
;MSVKHSMSVKHFFFLFLFLVVPGTSFASFLCTATSDNYRDMPDGLVFSREAALRGAQGTEGGHQLLHQDGRYAYSLVAGQVMKVGNGPTELKDFYVELRSIASGTVMRARSGRNDNPRHAQLELITYAKDSFLYDGILLFSCKQYLFGE
;
A
#
# COMPACT_ATOMS: atom_id res chain seq x y z
N MET A 1 -43.62 6.28 -60.77
CA MET A 1 -42.87 6.83 -59.62
C MET A 1 -43.25 6.05 -58.38
N SER A 2 -42.34 5.24 -57.83
CA SER A 2 -42.08 5.08 -56.38
C SER A 2 -41.16 3.87 -56.18
N VAL A 3 -40.11 4.08 -55.40
CA VAL A 3 -38.87 3.31 -55.36
C VAL A 3 -38.98 2.14 -54.38
N LYS A 4 -38.58 0.93 -54.79
CA LYS A 4 -38.38 -0.22 -53.91
C LYS A 4 -37.08 -0.03 -53.12
N HIS A 5 -37.18 0.11 -51.79
CA HIS A 5 -36.03 0.04 -50.89
C HIS A 5 -35.51 -1.39 -50.79
N SER A 6 -34.26 -1.60 -51.18
CA SER A 6 -33.49 -2.82 -50.93
C SER A 6 -32.53 -2.56 -49.76
N MET A 7 -32.83 -3.10 -48.58
CA MET A 7 -31.92 -3.08 -47.43
C MET A 7 -30.83 -4.15 -47.61
N SER A 8 -29.59 -3.72 -47.77
CA SER A 8 -28.40 -4.58 -47.70
C SER A 8 -27.90 -4.60 -46.25
N VAL A 9 -28.05 -5.75 -45.58
CA VAL A 9 -27.53 -5.99 -44.24
C VAL A 9 -26.05 -6.33 -44.34
N LYS A 10 -25.18 -5.34 -44.11
CA LYS A 10 -23.73 -5.57 -43.97
C LYS A 10 -23.47 -6.13 -42.57
N HIS A 11 -23.10 -7.41 -42.52
CA HIS A 11 -22.61 -8.07 -41.31
C HIS A 11 -21.28 -7.43 -40.90
N PHE A 12 -21.33 -6.58 -39.88
CA PHE A 12 -20.14 -6.02 -39.25
C PHE A 12 -19.66 -7.03 -38.19
N PHE A 13 -18.74 -7.91 -38.59
CA PHE A 13 -18.09 -8.85 -37.69
C PHE A 13 -17.12 -8.06 -36.80
N PHE A 14 -17.60 -7.59 -35.64
CA PHE A 14 -16.76 -6.94 -34.63
C PHE A 14 -15.94 -8.02 -33.95
N LEU A 15 -14.73 -8.26 -34.46
CA LEU A 15 -13.74 -9.08 -33.79
C LEU A 15 -13.31 -8.33 -32.52
N PHE A 16 -13.94 -8.63 -31.39
CA PHE A 16 -13.50 -8.15 -30.08
C PHE A 16 -12.17 -8.86 -29.78
N LEU A 17 -11.07 -8.24 -30.23
CA LEU A 17 -9.74 -8.58 -29.78
C LEU A 17 -9.71 -8.25 -28.28
N PHE A 18 -9.90 -9.27 -27.43
CA PHE A 18 -9.55 -9.18 -26.02
C PHE A 18 -8.07 -8.86 -25.96
N LEU A 19 -7.74 -7.58 -25.83
CA LEU A 19 -6.46 -7.12 -25.33
C LEU A 19 -6.32 -7.75 -23.94
N VAL A 20 -5.56 -8.85 -23.89
CA VAL A 20 -5.05 -9.39 -22.64
C VAL A 20 -4.12 -8.30 -22.12
N VAL A 21 -4.66 -7.44 -21.25
CA VAL A 21 -3.84 -6.50 -20.48
C VAL A 21 -2.92 -7.39 -19.64
N PRO A 22 -1.59 -7.36 -19.82
CA PRO A 22 -0.69 -8.14 -18.99
C PRO A 22 -0.96 -7.77 -17.53
N GLY A 23 -1.30 -8.77 -16.71
CA GLY A 23 -1.75 -8.62 -15.33
C GLY A 23 -0.80 -7.71 -14.56
N THR A 24 -1.33 -6.58 -14.08
CA THR A 24 -0.58 -5.69 -13.18
C THR A 24 -0.49 -6.39 -11.84
N SER A 25 0.64 -7.02 -11.53
CA SER A 25 0.83 -7.70 -10.25
C SER A 25 0.74 -6.67 -9.11
N PHE A 26 -0.11 -6.93 -8.12
CA PHE A 26 -0.27 -6.06 -6.94
C PHE A 26 -0.21 -6.88 -5.65
N ALA A 27 0.35 -6.30 -4.59
CA ALA A 27 0.36 -6.89 -3.25
C ALA A 27 -0.67 -6.18 -2.37
N SER A 28 -1.47 -6.93 -1.61
CA SER A 28 -2.47 -6.39 -0.69
C SER A 28 -2.03 -6.51 0.77
N PHE A 29 -2.32 -5.45 1.54
CA PHE A 29 -1.83 -5.25 2.90
C PHE A 29 -2.94 -4.78 3.81
N LEU A 30 -2.97 -5.32 5.03
CA LEU A 30 -3.77 -4.79 6.12
C LEU A 30 -2.82 -4.03 7.04
N CYS A 31 -3.05 -2.73 7.16
CA CYS A 31 -2.22 -1.83 7.92
C CYS A 31 -3.00 -1.21 9.07
N THR A 32 -2.41 -1.19 10.26
CA THR A 32 -3.02 -0.65 11.46
C THR A 32 -2.04 0.25 12.19
N ALA A 33 -2.54 1.33 12.79
CA ALA A 33 -1.81 2.05 13.81
C ALA A 33 -2.62 2.12 15.11
N THR A 34 -1.95 1.86 16.22
CA THR A 34 -2.51 1.95 17.57
C THR A 34 -1.61 2.80 18.45
N SER A 35 -2.21 3.67 19.24
CA SER A 35 -1.54 4.56 20.18
C SER A 35 -1.94 4.19 21.61
N ASP A 36 -1.01 4.31 22.54
CA ASP A 36 -1.26 4.26 23.98
C ASP A 36 -0.40 5.34 24.64
N ASN A 37 -1.07 6.39 25.12
CA ASN A 37 -0.50 7.62 25.65
C ASN A 37 0.58 8.26 24.75
N TYR A 38 0.53 8.01 23.43
CA TYR A 38 1.49 8.63 22.52
C TYR A 38 1.13 10.10 22.33
N ARG A 39 2.15 10.94 22.46
CA ARG A 39 2.00 12.39 22.51
C ARG A 39 1.07 12.91 21.40
N ASP A 40 0.00 13.56 21.82
CA ASP A 40 -0.97 14.23 20.95
C ASP A 40 -1.73 13.30 19.98
N MET A 41 -1.85 12.01 20.32
CA MET A 41 -2.76 11.05 19.69
C MET A 41 -3.76 10.51 20.71
N PRO A 42 -4.99 10.18 20.29
CA PRO A 42 -5.92 9.46 21.16
C PRO A 42 -5.44 8.02 21.38
N ASP A 43 -5.76 7.47 22.55
CA ASP A 43 -5.49 6.06 22.85
C ASP A 43 -6.37 5.14 22.01
N GLY A 44 -5.84 3.97 21.70
CA GLY A 44 -6.51 2.93 20.92
C GLY A 44 -6.18 3.00 19.43
N LEU A 45 -7.16 2.63 18.60
CA LEU A 45 -6.99 2.52 17.16
C LEU A 45 -6.94 3.90 16.51
N VAL A 46 -5.79 4.26 15.92
CA VAL A 46 -5.65 5.47 15.10
C VAL A 46 -6.25 5.23 13.72
N PHE A 47 -5.87 4.12 13.07
CA PHE A 47 -6.51 3.66 11.83
C PHE A 47 -6.35 2.16 11.62
N SER A 48 -7.25 1.60 10.80
CA SER A 48 -7.10 0.30 10.15
C SER A 48 -7.49 0.46 8.69
N ARG A 49 -6.61 0.09 7.76
CA ARG A 49 -6.82 0.30 6.33
C ARG A 49 -6.20 -0.80 5.48
N GLU A 50 -6.96 -1.24 4.50
CA GLU A 50 -6.43 -2.04 3.39
C GLU A 50 -5.77 -1.15 2.35
N ALA A 51 -4.63 -1.60 1.84
CA ALA A 51 -3.91 -0.92 0.78
C ALA A 51 -3.30 -1.93 -0.20
N ALA A 52 -3.03 -1.45 -1.42
CA ALA A 52 -2.36 -2.24 -2.44
C ALA A 52 -1.16 -1.49 -3.01
N LEU A 53 -0.02 -2.17 -3.08
CA LEU A 53 1.13 -1.69 -3.85
C LEU A 53 1.04 -2.24 -5.27
N ARG A 54 1.04 -1.34 -6.25
CA ARG A 54 0.84 -1.64 -7.68
C ARG A 54 2.06 -1.28 -8.55
N GLY A 55 3.12 -0.79 -7.93
CA GLY A 55 4.30 -0.28 -8.64
C GLY A 55 5.57 -0.35 -7.81
N ALA A 56 6.69 -0.07 -8.45
CA ALA A 56 8.00 0.07 -7.82
C ALA A 56 8.06 1.35 -6.98
N GLN A 57 9.00 1.41 -6.03
CA GLN A 57 9.27 2.65 -5.31
C GLN A 57 9.53 3.83 -6.26
N GLY A 58 8.94 4.99 -5.97
CA GLY A 58 9.09 6.20 -6.79
C GLY A 58 8.23 6.22 -8.06
N THR A 59 7.41 5.19 -8.29
CA THR A 59 6.40 5.18 -9.37
C THR A 59 4.99 5.37 -8.81
N GLU A 60 4.04 5.68 -9.69
CA GLU A 60 2.62 5.69 -9.34
C GLU A 60 2.20 4.32 -8.77
N GLY A 61 1.57 4.32 -7.60
CA GLY A 61 1.12 3.10 -6.93
C GLY A 61 2.19 2.32 -6.16
N GLY A 62 3.47 2.75 -6.20
CA GLY A 62 4.54 2.20 -5.35
C GLY A 62 4.69 2.91 -4.01
N HIS A 63 3.91 3.95 -3.76
CA HIS A 63 3.79 4.66 -2.49
C HIS A 63 2.32 4.95 -2.24
N GLN A 64 1.79 4.44 -1.13
CA GLN A 64 0.40 4.60 -0.73
C GLN A 64 0.31 5.34 0.59
N LEU A 65 -0.43 6.46 0.61
CA LEU A 65 -0.83 7.12 1.84
C LEU A 65 -1.98 6.33 2.48
N LEU A 66 -1.77 5.88 3.72
CA LEU A 66 -2.74 5.07 4.45
C LEU A 66 -3.65 5.95 5.30
N HIS A 67 -3.04 6.87 6.05
CA HIS A 67 -3.73 7.78 6.95
C HIS A 67 -2.91 9.05 7.07
N GLN A 68 -3.59 10.15 7.36
CA GLN A 68 -2.94 11.40 7.70
C GLN A 68 -3.83 12.16 8.68
N ASP A 69 -3.22 12.64 9.74
CA ASP A 69 -3.80 13.61 10.65
C ASP A 69 -3.02 14.95 10.57
N GLY A 70 -3.33 15.90 11.46
CA GLY A 70 -2.67 17.20 11.47
C GLY A 70 -1.17 17.18 11.82
N ARG A 71 -0.63 16.04 12.27
CA ARG A 71 0.72 15.89 12.81
C ARG A 71 1.54 14.83 12.08
N TYR A 72 0.91 13.76 11.61
CA TYR A 72 1.58 12.62 11.00
C TYR A 72 0.91 12.14 9.72
N ALA A 73 1.74 11.69 8.77
CA ALA A 73 1.32 10.92 7.61
C ALA A 73 1.91 9.51 7.66
N TYR A 74 1.05 8.52 7.47
CA TYR A 74 1.38 7.10 7.52
C TYR A 74 1.35 6.54 6.11
N SER A 75 2.43 5.89 5.69
CA SER A 75 2.52 5.37 4.33
C SER A 75 3.03 3.94 4.28
N LEU A 76 2.56 3.24 3.25
CA LEU A 76 3.10 1.98 2.79
C LEU A 76 3.89 2.24 1.50
N VAL A 77 5.11 1.72 1.41
CA VAL A 77 5.99 1.98 0.27
C VAL A 77 6.57 0.67 -0.24
N ALA A 78 6.55 0.48 -1.55
CA ALA A 78 7.25 -0.65 -2.17
C ALA A 78 8.74 -0.53 -1.90
N GLY A 79 9.37 -1.64 -1.54
CA GLY A 79 10.81 -1.75 -1.46
C GLY A 79 11.36 -2.32 -2.75
N GLN A 80 12.07 -3.44 -2.65
CA GLN A 80 12.57 -4.13 -3.82
C GLN A 80 11.44 -4.87 -4.54
N VAL A 81 11.28 -4.56 -5.82
CA VAL A 81 10.49 -5.35 -6.78
C VAL A 81 11.46 -6.05 -7.73
N MET A 82 11.22 -7.31 -8.02
CA MET A 82 12.02 -8.07 -8.99
C MET A 82 11.12 -8.67 -10.05
N LYS A 83 11.50 -8.48 -11.32
CA LYS A 83 10.88 -9.19 -12.43
C LYS A 83 11.62 -10.52 -12.61
N VAL A 84 10.92 -11.64 -12.44
CA VAL A 84 11.54 -12.97 -12.56
C VAL A 84 11.45 -13.44 -14.02
N GLY A 85 12.41 -13.04 -14.85
CA GLY A 85 12.41 -13.37 -16.28
C GLY A 85 11.16 -12.84 -17.00
N ASN A 86 10.41 -13.75 -17.65
CA ASN A 86 9.09 -13.45 -18.24
C ASN A 86 7.92 -13.66 -17.24
N GLY A 87 8.21 -14.00 -15.99
CA GLY A 87 7.24 -14.21 -14.93
C GLY A 87 6.70 -12.90 -14.31
N PRO A 88 5.76 -13.02 -13.38
CA PRO A 88 5.16 -11.88 -12.69
C PRO A 88 6.22 -11.09 -11.91
N THR A 89 5.92 -9.80 -11.70
CA THR A 89 6.76 -8.97 -10.82
C THR A 89 6.54 -9.43 -9.39
N GLU A 90 7.59 -9.70 -8.62
CA GLU A 90 7.51 -10.09 -7.22
C GLU A 90 7.97 -8.94 -6.34
N LEU A 91 7.16 -8.58 -5.34
CA LEU A 91 7.60 -7.70 -4.27
C LEU A 91 8.45 -8.52 -3.29
N LYS A 92 9.71 -8.13 -3.06
CA LYS A 92 10.62 -8.79 -2.11
C LYS A 92 10.52 -8.22 -0.72
N ASP A 93 10.30 -6.91 -0.63
CA ASP A 93 10.08 -6.23 0.63
C ASP A 93 9.27 -4.96 0.41
N PHE A 94 8.70 -4.47 1.50
CA PHE A 94 8.03 -3.19 1.57
C PHE A 94 8.52 -2.43 2.80
N TYR A 95 8.10 -1.18 2.89
CA TYR A 95 8.39 -0.32 4.02
C TYR A 95 7.10 0.28 4.56
N VAL A 96 7.05 0.41 5.87
CA VAL A 96 6.10 1.28 6.57
C VAL A 96 6.80 2.57 6.94
N GLU A 97 6.13 3.71 6.73
CA GLU A 97 6.66 5.04 7.04
C GLU A 97 5.71 5.83 7.94
N LEU A 98 6.31 6.52 8.90
CA LEU A 98 5.68 7.62 9.63
C LEU A 98 6.43 8.91 9.31
N ARG A 99 5.72 9.92 8.84
CA ARG A 99 6.26 11.25 8.54
C ARG A 99 5.65 12.29 9.46
N SER A 100 6.48 13.07 10.14
CA SER A 100 6.02 14.28 10.84
C SER A 100 5.70 15.36 9.83
N ILE A 101 4.49 15.92 9.89
CA ILE A 101 4.05 17.03 9.05
C ILE A 101 4.80 18.32 9.40
N ALA A 102 5.11 18.53 10.69
CA ALA A 102 5.76 19.74 11.16
C ALA A 102 7.24 19.82 10.74
N SER A 103 8.00 18.72 10.85
CA SER A 103 9.44 18.71 10.58
C SER A 103 9.81 18.08 9.23
N GLY A 104 8.89 17.38 8.58
CA GLY A 104 9.16 16.58 7.37
C GLY A 104 9.98 15.31 7.63
N THR A 105 10.37 15.03 8.88
CA THR A 105 11.17 13.86 9.26
C THR A 105 10.39 12.58 8.98
N VAL A 106 11.05 11.59 8.38
CA VAL A 106 10.48 10.28 8.07
C VAL A 106 11.19 9.20 8.88
N MET A 107 10.41 8.41 9.59
CA MET A 107 10.83 7.16 10.21
C MET A 107 10.29 6.00 9.39
N ARG A 108 11.09 4.95 9.17
CA ARG A 108 10.76 3.86 8.27
C ARG A 108 11.21 2.52 8.84
N ALA A 109 10.38 1.50 8.70
CA ALA A 109 10.74 0.11 8.98
C ALA A 109 10.50 -0.78 7.76
N ARG A 110 11.41 -1.73 7.51
CA ARG A 110 11.33 -2.68 6.39
C ARG A 110 10.58 -3.93 6.80
N SER A 111 9.88 -4.55 5.85
CA SER A 111 9.31 -5.86 6.06
C SER A 111 10.36 -6.95 6.16
N GLY A 112 10.04 -8.03 6.89
CA GLY A 112 10.79 -9.27 6.80
C GLY A 112 10.81 -9.79 5.37
N ARG A 113 11.98 -10.21 4.89
CA ARG A 113 12.16 -10.73 3.51
C ARG A 113 11.72 -12.18 3.35
N ASN A 114 11.87 -12.96 4.41
CA ASN A 114 11.64 -14.41 4.39
C ASN A 114 10.40 -14.82 5.21
N ASP A 115 9.65 -13.84 5.70
CA ASP A 115 8.44 -14.07 6.48
C ASP A 115 7.30 -14.43 5.52
N ASN A 116 6.46 -15.40 5.91
CA ASN A 116 5.23 -15.71 5.18
C ASN A 116 4.08 -15.97 6.17
N PRO A 117 3.11 -15.04 6.31
CA PRO A 117 3.00 -13.73 5.64
C PRO A 117 4.11 -12.75 6.01
N ARG A 118 4.37 -11.73 5.18
CA ARG A 118 5.37 -10.67 5.46
C ARG A 118 4.80 -9.55 6.32
N HIS A 119 5.59 -9.11 7.29
CA HIS A 119 5.23 -8.06 8.23
C HIS A 119 6.29 -6.95 8.26
N ALA A 120 5.85 -5.70 8.40
CA ALA A 120 6.70 -4.59 8.81
C ALA A 120 6.04 -3.86 9.98
N GLN A 121 6.85 -3.45 10.95
CA GLN A 121 6.39 -2.78 12.16
C GLN A 121 7.32 -1.62 12.49
N LEU A 122 6.73 -0.46 12.78
CA LEU A 122 7.40 0.70 13.35
C LEU A 122 6.83 0.93 14.75
N GLU A 123 7.67 0.87 15.76
CA GLU A 123 7.31 1.13 17.15
C GLU A 123 8.05 2.36 17.62
N LEU A 124 7.31 3.36 18.09
CA LEU A 124 7.87 4.59 18.64
C LEU A 124 7.51 4.67 20.10
N ILE A 125 8.56 4.82 20.91
CA ILE A 125 8.45 4.83 22.37
C ILE A 125 8.97 6.18 22.85
N THR A 126 8.16 6.88 23.65
CA THR A 126 8.59 8.07 24.38
C THR A 126 8.79 7.73 25.85
N TYR A 127 9.85 8.26 26.45
CA TYR A 127 10.15 8.07 27.88
C TYR A 127 9.99 9.38 28.62
N ALA A 128 9.40 9.34 29.81
CA ALA A 128 9.48 10.45 30.75
C ALA A 128 10.93 10.58 31.27
N LYS A 129 11.36 11.80 31.59
CA LYS A 129 12.76 12.11 31.95
C LYS A 129 13.31 11.29 33.12
N ASP A 130 12.44 10.82 34.01
CA ASP A 130 12.81 10.12 35.25
C ASP A 130 12.25 8.69 35.31
N SER A 131 11.88 8.10 34.16
CA SER A 131 11.18 6.81 34.12
C SER A 131 12.07 5.65 33.65
N PHE A 132 11.88 4.49 34.28
CA PHE A 132 12.39 3.21 33.80
C PHE A 132 11.41 2.51 32.81
N LEU A 133 10.25 3.11 32.56
CA LEU A 133 9.21 2.68 31.63
C LEU A 133 8.94 3.74 30.57
N TYR A 134 8.28 3.32 29.49
CA TYR A 134 7.77 4.27 28.52
C TYR A 134 6.57 5.04 29.07
N ASP A 135 6.43 6.27 28.60
CA ASP A 135 5.30 7.16 28.88
C ASP A 135 4.27 7.09 27.74
N GLY A 136 4.68 6.75 26.52
CA GLY A 136 3.76 6.56 25.40
C GLY A 136 4.33 5.69 24.29
N ILE A 137 3.45 4.97 23.59
CA ILE A 137 3.80 4.07 22.49
C ILE A 137 2.87 4.27 21.28
N LEU A 138 3.48 4.35 20.09
CA LEU A 138 2.79 4.28 18.81
C LEU A 138 3.29 3.06 18.04
N LEU A 139 2.36 2.17 17.72
CA LEU A 139 2.62 0.96 16.95
C LEU A 139 1.97 1.09 15.58
N PHE A 140 2.76 1.12 14.51
CA PHE A 140 2.30 1.04 13.13
C PHE A 140 2.76 -0.28 12.51
N SER A 141 1.82 -1.13 12.10
CA SER A 141 2.08 -2.44 11.51
C SER A 141 1.37 -2.60 10.17
N CYS A 142 2.01 -3.29 9.24
CA CYS A 142 1.39 -3.74 8.00
C CYS A 142 1.71 -5.22 7.78
N LYS A 143 0.68 -6.00 7.47
CA LYS A 143 0.76 -7.41 7.10
C LYS A 143 0.36 -7.58 5.64
N GLN A 144 1.22 -8.19 4.84
CA GLN A 144 0.84 -8.66 3.51
C GLN A 144 0.02 -9.96 3.64
N TYR A 145 -1.14 -10.04 2.99
CA TYR A 145 -1.99 -11.24 3.07
C TYR A 145 -2.38 -11.81 1.71
N LEU A 146 -2.21 -11.06 0.61
CA LEU A 146 -2.45 -11.55 -0.74
C LEU A 146 -1.44 -10.96 -1.74
N PHE A 147 -1.20 -11.73 -2.79
CA PHE A 147 -0.54 -11.28 -4.01
C PHE A 147 -1.49 -11.55 -5.17
N GLY A 148 -1.92 -10.51 -5.88
CA GLY A 148 -2.82 -10.62 -7.03
C GLY A 148 -2.03 -10.91 -8.31
N GLU A 149 -2.50 -11.90 -9.08
CA GLU A 149 -2.06 -12.23 -10.45
C GLU A 149 -2.82 -11.40 -11.50
#